data_AF-W3A2T7-F1
#
_entry.id   AF-W3A2T7-F1
#
_cell.length_a   1.000
_cell.length_b   1.000
_cell.length_c   1.000
_cell.angle_alpha   90.00
_cell.angle_beta   90.00
_cell.angle_gamma   90.00
#
_symmetry.space_group_name_H-M   'P 1'
#
loop_
_entity.id
_entity.type
_entity.pdbx_description
1 polymer ?
#
loop_
_entity_poly.entity_id
_entity_poly.type
_entity_poly.pdbx_seq_one_letter_code
_entity_poly.pdbx_strand_id
1 'polypeptide(L)'
;MLASGVTYGVMTATLIAVAAYAIIVSRRLEINSVKNFVSAKNSTTTLRLAWCFFSAGIGAGTLFSYPQIGVDAGSWGVIGYTLSGVIGMIVLAQVGPYTRSALGENVTMTDVVSNRFGYIMQVYVGFISMFYQFICLASEYTSIAQLTTMMSPNAHPIVTILIVAFLTNLYLVIGGLRASLATDVWQGIGVVALVAVVCIAMFFHVSIPEGAWSSTNVAAFTTAGFETLVTLVIAVTASNLFFTGFWQRVYAAYDDSTLRKAAYIASIIIALFTVALAMAGMVSYLAYPDGPLFFAVLIDMGRGWQVLIVVVIAMLSSGVSDSIQMGLAAELTTCFPKLSLLHARVICVLLNAPAIAIGYQQYDILTLYLIADLLCTAAVGPMLLGTWKRATRTGALAGSAAGLATIFICGVIAQGKFVGGFNWFILPEGLYSQNSMITFIVTLIIPPVVTVGVSLLTEPKTNEGARDNSYLLEHSPVQEASKL
;
A
#
# COMPACT_ATOMS: atom_id res chain seq x y z
N MET A 1 15.22 -20.94 17.52
CA MET A 1 13.88 -21.19 16.97
C MET A 1 12.89 -21.42 18.08
N LEU A 2 11.67 -20.94 17.87
CA LEU A 2 10.54 -21.04 18.78
C LEU A 2 9.81 -22.37 18.58
N ALA A 3 9.04 -22.77 19.60
CA ALA A 3 8.07 -23.86 19.45
C ALA A 3 6.82 -23.33 18.75
N SER A 4 6.17 -24.15 17.92
CA SER A 4 4.98 -23.75 17.14
C SER A 4 3.88 -23.15 18.03
N GLY A 5 3.64 -23.75 19.21
CA GLY A 5 2.66 -23.25 20.18
C GLY A 5 2.98 -21.85 20.72
N VAL A 6 4.26 -21.47 20.82
CA VAL A 6 4.66 -20.12 21.24
C VAL A 6 4.35 -19.13 20.13
N THR A 7 4.73 -19.41 18.88
CA THR A 7 4.41 -18.51 17.75
C THR A 7 2.91 -18.32 17.59
N TYR A 8 2.13 -19.41 17.63
CA TYR A 8 0.67 -19.32 17.53
C TYR A 8 0.06 -18.57 18.72
N GLY A 9 0.50 -18.88 19.94
CA GLY A 9 -0.01 -18.26 21.16
C GLY A 9 0.27 -16.76 21.20
N VAL A 10 1.50 -16.34 20.89
CA VAL A 10 1.90 -14.93 20.87
C VAL A 10 1.14 -14.17 19.79
N MET A 11 1.11 -14.69 18.55
CA MET A 11 0.37 -14.09 17.43
C MET A 11 -1.11 -13.90 17.79
N THR A 12 -1.75 -14.95 18.32
CA THR A 12 -3.17 -14.92 18.72
C THR A 12 -3.40 -13.92 19.86
N ALA A 13 -2.56 -13.93 20.90
CA ALA A 13 -2.70 -13.03 22.04
C ALA A 13 -2.56 -11.56 21.64
N THR A 14 -1.57 -11.24 20.79
CA THR A 14 -1.38 -9.88 20.26
C THR A 14 -2.59 -9.44 19.44
N LEU A 15 -3.08 -10.28 18.53
CA LEU A 15 -4.23 -9.94 17.69
C LEU A 15 -5.54 -9.84 18.48
N ILE A 16 -5.73 -10.66 19.51
CA ILE A 16 -6.87 -10.51 20.43
C ILE A 16 -6.77 -9.17 21.18
N ALA A 17 -5.59 -8.76 21.63
CA ALA A 17 -5.40 -7.47 22.28
C ALA A 17 -5.73 -6.31 21.32
N VAL A 18 -5.26 -6.38 20.07
CA VAL A 18 -5.60 -5.42 19.01
C VAL A 18 -7.11 -5.37 18.77
N ALA A 19 -7.73 -6.53 18.57
CA ALA A 19 -9.17 -6.66 18.29
C ALA A 19 -10.01 -6.16 19.47
N ALA A 20 -9.63 -6.49 20.71
CA ALA A 20 -10.31 -6.02 21.91
C ALA A 20 -10.26 -4.49 22.03
N TYR A 21 -9.08 -3.90 21.81
CA TYR A 21 -8.93 -2.44 21.78
C TYR A 21 -9.82 -1.82 20.70
N ALA A 22 -9.76 -2.35 19.47
CA ALA A 22 -10.56 -1.88 18.34
C ALA A 22 -12.06 -1.92 18.65
N ILE A 23 -12.56 -3.02 19.22
CA ILE A 23 -13.96 -3.20 19.57
C ILE A 23 -14.39 -2.25 20.69
N ILE A 24 -13.55 -2.09 21.73
CA ILE A 24 -13.84 -1.17 22.85
C ILE A 24 -13.98 0.27 22.35
N VAL A 25 -13.07 0.71 21.49
CA VAL A 25 -13.14 2.06 20.89
C VAL A 25 -14.34 2.18 19.96
N SER A 26 -14.61 1.15 19.15
CA SER A 26 -15.73 1.14 18.20
C SER A 26 -17.08 1.22 18.89
N ARG A 27 -17.28 0.50 20.00
CA ARG A 27 -18.54 0.53 20.76
C ARG A 27 -18.86 1.90 21.37
N ARG A 28 -17.88 2.79 21.48
CA ARG A 28 -18.07 4.17 21.93
C ARG A 28 -18.48 5.11 20.79
N LEU A 29 -18.62 4.59 19.57
CA LEU A 29 -18.89 5.34 18.35
C LEU A 29 -20.11 4.71 17.64
N GLU A 30 -21.12 5.50 17.27
CA GLU A 30 -22.28 4.98 16.54
C GLU A 30 -21.94 4.70 15.06
N ILE A 31 -21.88 3.42 14.69
CA ILE A 31 -21.56 2.93 13.34
C ILE A 31 -22.83 2.31 12.71
N ASN A 32 -23.82 3.15 12.38
CA ASN A 32 -25.11 2.67 11.86
C ASN A 32 -25.31 2.92 10.34
N SER A 33 -24.33 3.49 9.63
CA SER A 33 -24.44 3.79 8.19
C SER A 33 -23.18 3.45 7.42
N VAL A 34 -23.31 3.17 6.11
CA VAL A 34 -22.17 2.96 5.18
C VAL A 34 -21.19 4.11 5.27
N LYS A 35 -21.71 5.35 5.32
CA LYS A 35 -20.93 6.58 5.49
C LYS A 35 -20.10 6.57 6.77
N ASN A 36 -20.68 6.25 7.92
CA ASN A 36 -19.94 6.18 9.18
C ASN A 36 -18.97 4.98 9.22
N PHE A 37 -19.19 3.96 8.39
CA PHE A 37 -18.34 2.79 8.28
C PHE A 37 -17.09 3.05 7.43
N VAL A 38 -17.23 3.66 6.24
CA VAL A 38 -16.09 3.88 5.32
C VAL A 38 -15.48 5.29 5.43
N SER A 39 -16.11 6.22 6.15
CA SER A 39 -15.67 7.61 6.27
C SER A 39 -15.60 8.06 7.73
N ALA A 40 -14.56 8.84 8.02
CA ALA A 40 -14.37 9.53 9.29
C ALA A 40 -14.06 11.01 9.03
N LYS A 41 -14.79 11.63 8.09
CA LYS A 41 -14.51 12.99 7.60
C LYS A 41 -14.35 14.01 8.73
N ASN A 42 -13.29 14.80 8.65
CA ASN A 42 -12.97 15.90 9.58
C ASN A 42 -12.89 15.50 11.07
N SER A 43 -12.37 14.31 11.38
CA SER A 43 -12.38 13.77 12.76
C SER A 43 -10.99 13.66 13.40
N THR A 44 -9.91 13.75 12.63
CA THR A 44 -8.57 13.35 13.09
C THR A 44 -7.61 14.55 13.15
N THR A 45 -6.90 14.67 14.28
CA THR A 45 -5.89 15.69 14.53
C THR A 45 -4.54 15.33 13.92
N THR A 46 -3.65 16.32 13.77
CA THR A 46 -2.36 16.20 13.06
C THR A 46 -1.51 15.00 13.47
N LEU A 47 -1.22 14.86 14.77
CA LEU A 47 -0.32 13.80 15.24
C LEU A 47 -0.95 12.41 15.08
N ARG A 48 -2.26 12.28 15.38
CA ARG A 48 -2.99 11.02 15.18
C ARG A 48 -2.98 10.63 13.70
N LEU A 49 -3.24 11.60 12.83
CA LEU A 49 -3.26 11.38 11.39
C LEU A 49 -1.88 10.99 10.84
N ALA A 50 -0.80 11.56 11.37
CA ALA A 50 0.56 11.18 10.98
C ALA A 50 0.84 9.69 11.27
N TRP A 51 0.44 9.21 12.46
CA TRP A 51 0.52 7.79 12.80
C TRP A 51 -0.40 6.93 11.94
N CYS A 52 -1.59 7.44 11.59
CA CYS A 52 -2.48 6.74 10.65
C CYS A 52 -1.85 6.57 9.27
N PHE A 53 -1.20 7.61 8.74
CA PHE A 53 -0.48 7.49 7.46
C PHE A 53 0.67 6.50 7.54
N PHE A 54 1.46 6.52 8.63
CA PHE A 54 2.53 5.55 8.82
C PHE A 54 1.98 4.11 8.89
N SER A 55 1.02 3.83 9.78
CA SER A 55 0.51 2.48 10.03
C SER A 55 -0.24 1.88 8.84
N ALA A 56 -0.91 2.71 8.04
CA ALA A 56 -1.60 2.23 6.85
C ALA A 56 -0.66 1.78 5.73
N GLY A 57 0.51 2.43 5.65
CA GLY A 57 1.48 2.20 4.57
C GLY A 57 2.59 1.22 4.91
N ILE A 58 2.87 1.02 6.20
CA ILE A 58 3.97 0.18 6.66
C ILE A 58 3.41 -1.15 7.14
N GLY A 59 3.60 -2.19 6.31
CA GLY A 59 3.18 -3.56 6.59
C GLY A 59 4.35 -4.48 6.95
N ALA A 60 4.07 -5.75 7.24
CA ALA A 60 5.12 -6.68 7.66
C ALA A 60 6.15 -6.94 6.56
N GLY A 61 5.76 -6.80 5.28
CA GLY A 61 6.69 -6.93 4.14
C GLY A 61 7.85 -5.94 4.19
N THR A 62 7.70 -4.79 4.85
CA THR A 62 8.77 -3.79 5.00
C THR A 62 9.96 -4.28 5.83
N LEU A 63 9.73 -5.23 6.75
CA LEU A 63 10.78 -5.86 7.54
C LEU A 63 11.63 -6.83 6.71
N PHE A 64 11.16 -7.21 5.51
CA PHE A 64 11.92 -7.98 4.54
C PHE A 64 12.53 -7.05 3.47
N SER A 65 11.68 -6.20 2.87
CA SER A 65 12.07 -5.40 1.71
C SER A 65 13.07 -4.30 2.03
N TYR A 66 12.98 -3.60 3.17
CA TYR A 66 13.94 -2.53 3.49
C TYR A 66 15.35 -3.08 3.78
N PRO A 67 15.52 -4.12 4.62
CA PRO A 67 16.81 -4.78 4.77
C PRO A 67 17.38 -5.29 3.45
N GLN A 68 16.54 -5.93 2.62
CA GLN A 68 16.93 -6.47 1.32
C GLN A 68 17.41 -5.38 0.36
N ILE A 69 16.68 -4.28 0.22
CA ILE A 69 17.08 -3.16 -0.62
C ILE A 69 18.37 -2.50 -0.13
N GLY A 70 18.58 -2.45 1.18
CA GLY A 70 19.85 -1.99 1.75
C GLY A 70 21.03 -2.82 1.27
N VAL A 71 20.89 -4.13 1.21
CA VAL A 71 21.98 -5.04 0.80
C VAL A 71 22.13 -5.11 -0.72
N ASP A 72 21.03 -5.26 -1.44
CA ASP A 72 21.05 -5.58 -2.87
C ASP A 72 21.27 -4.34 -3.76
N ALA A 73 20.75 -3.17 -3.35
CA ALA A 73 20.84 -1.92 -4.11
C ALA A 73 21.73 -0.84 -3.44
N GLY A 74 22.33 -1.15 -2.29
CA GLY A 74 23.26 -0.28 -1.59
C GLY A 74 22.67 1.09 -1.25
N SER A 75 23.54 2.10 -1.17
CA SER A 75 23.14 3.45 -0.75
C SER A 75 22.09 4.10 -1.67
N TRP A 76 22.16 3.86 -2.98
CA TRP A 76 21.14 4.36 -3.91
C TRP A 76 19.79 3.72 -3.66
N GLY A 77 19.73 2.41 -3.41
CA GLY A 77 18.49 1.71 -3.06
C GLY A 77 17.82 2.32 -1.82
N VAL A 78 18.59 2.54 -0.75
CA VAL A 78 18.08 3.15 0.50
C VAL A 78 17.51 4.54 0.25
N ILE A 79 18.24 5.39 -0.50
CA ILE A 79 17.78 6.73 -0.86
C ILE A 79 16.48 6.63 -1.67
N GLY A 80 16.44 5.77 -2.69
CA GLY A 80 15.28 5.63 -3.57
C GLY A 80 14.03 5.17 -2.85
N TYR A 81 14.13 4.12 -2.03
CA TYR A 81 12.97 3.63 -1.29
C TYR A 81 12.48 4.67 -0.27
N THR A 82 13.41 5.32 0.43
CA THR A 82 13.09 6.42 1.37
C THR A 82 12.37 7.57 0.67
N LEU A 83 12.91 8.04 -0.46
CA LEU A 83 12.31 9.10 -1.25
C LEU A 83 10.92 8.71 -1.76
N SER A 84 10.72 7.46 -2.17
CA SER A 84 9.43 7.01 -2.69
C SER A 84 8.29 7.11 -1.66
N GLY A 85 8.55 6.76 -0.40
CA GLY A 85 7.58 6.91 0.69
C GLY A 85 7.32 8.38 1.02
N VAL A 86 8.38 9.20 1.07
CA VAL A 86 8.29 10.64 1.36
C VAL A 86 7.53 11.39 0.25
N ILE A 87 7.85 11.14 -1.02
CA ILE A 87 7.23 11.80 -2.16
C ILE A 87 5.75 11.42 -2.23
N GLY A 88 5.40 10.14 -2.02
CA GLY A 88 4.00 9.72 -1.95
C GLY A 88 3.18 10.52 -0.94
N MET A 89 3.71 10.72 0.27
CA MET A 89 3.06 11.54 1.31
C MET A 89 2.98 13.02 0.93
N ILE A 90 4.02 13.59 0.33
CA ILE A 90 4.00 14.98 -0.15
C ILE A 90 2.95 15.18 -1.25
N VAL A 91 2.84 14.24 -2.19
CA VAL A 91 1.82 14.30 -3.24
C VAL A 91 0.42 14.24 -2.62
N LEU A 92 0.18 13.34 -1.67
CA LEU A 92 -1.09 13.30 -0.92
C LEU A 92 -1.38 14.61 -0.17
N ALA A 93 -0.37 15.26 0.40
CA ALA A 93 -0.52 16.55 1.08
C ALA A 93 -0.93 17.69 0.13
N GLN A 94 -0.51 17.61 -1.13
CA GLN A 94 -0.77 18.63 -2.16
C GLN A 94 -2.09 18.36 -2.92
N VAL A 95 -2.32 17.11 -3.33
CA VAL A 95 -3.50 16.68 -4.09
C VAL A 95 -4.70 16.50 -3.17
N GLY A 96 -4.48 16.07 -1.93
CA GLY A 96 -5.52 15.81 -0.94
C GLY A 96 -6.49 16.97 -0.72
N PRO A 97 -6.03 18.21 -0.47
CA PRO A 97 -6.91 19.39 -0.36
C PRO A 97 -7.83 19.59 -1.57
N TYR A 98 -7.30 19.39 -2.80
CA TYR A 98 -8.12 19.47 -4.00
C TYR A 98 -9.22 18.41 -3.98
N THR A 99 -8.87 17.15 -3.71
CA THR A 99 -9.85 16.04 -3.67
C THR A 99 -10.90 16.22 -2.57
N ARG A 100 -10.50 16.75 -1.41
CA ARG A 100 -11.39 17.10 -0.29
C ARG A 100 -12.38 18.20 -0.66
N SER A 101 -11.95 19.18 -1.47
CA SER A 101 -12.80 20.28 -1.94
C SER A 101 -13.69 19.91 -3.13
N ALA A 102 -13.21 19.03 -4.01
CA ALA A 102 -13.91 18.58 -5.21
C ALA A 102 -15.07 17.62 -4.93
N LEU A 103 -15.11 17.04 -3.72
CA LEU A 103 -16.13 16.07 -3.32
C LEU A 103 -16.92 16.57 -2.12
N GLY A 104 -18.25 16.57 -2.27
CA GLY A 104 -19.19 16.73 -1.17
C GLY A 104 -19.06 15.60 -0.15
N GLU A 105 -19.79 14.49 -0.33
CA GLU A 105 -19.87 13.39 0.65
C GLU A 105 -18.99 12.17 0.34
N ASN A 106 -18.30 12.15 -0.81
CA ASN A 106 -17.60 10.97 -1.32
C ASN A 106 -16.25 10.74 -0.62
N VAL A 107 -15.74 9.50 -0.71
CA VAL A 107 -14.69 8.97 0.22
C VAL A 107 -13.48 8.35 -0.49
N THR A 108 -13.52 8.19 -1.81
CA THR A 108 -12.44 7.57 -2.61
C THR A 108 -11.91 8.53 -3.67
N MET A 109 -10.69 8.29 -4.16
CA MET A 109 -10.17 9.01 -5.33
C MET A 109 -10.93 8.64 -6.61
N THR A 110 -11.40 7.41 -6.68
CA THR A 110 -12.23 6.88 -7.77
C THR A 110 -13.52 7.68 -7.98
N ASP A 111 -14.11 8.21 -6.90
CA ASP A 111 -15.25 9.14 -6.97
C ASP A 111 -14.89 10.48 -7.64
N VAL A 112 -13.71 11.03 -7.35
CA VAL A 112 -13.22 12.27 -8.01
C VAL A 112 -13.10 12.04 -9.52
N VAL A 113 -12.52 10.91 -9.89
CA VAL A 113 -12.34 10.50 -11.28
C VAL A 113 -13.69 10.31 -11.97
N SER A 114 -14.67 9.70 -11.29
CA SER A 114 -16.03 9.53 -11.82
C SER A 114 -16.71 10.87 -12.13
N ASN A 115 -16.66 11.81 -11.19
CA ASN A 115 -17.24 13.14 -11.37
C ASN A 115 -16.61 13.90 -12.54
N ARG A 116 -15.34 13.61 -12.86
CA ARG A 116 -14.59 14.29 -13.92
C ARG A 116 -14.68 13.61 -15.28
N PHE A 117 -14.55 12.29 -15.33
CA PHE A 117 -14.38 11.51 -16.55
C PHE A 117 -15.47 10.45 -16.76
N GLY A 118 -16.40 10.29 -15.83
CA GLY A 118 -17.53 9.37 -15.91
C GLY A 118 -17.21 7.93 -15.50
N TYR A 119 -18.24 7.09 -15.56
CA TYR A 119 -18.26 5.75 -14.98
C TYR A 119 -17.19 4.79 -15.54
N ILE A 120 -16.87 4.87 -16.83
CA ILE A 120 -15.86 3.97 -17.42
C ILE A 120 -14.48 4.19 -16.78
N MET A 121 -14.09 5.44 -16.61
CA MET A 121 -12.81 5.78 -15.98
C MET A 121 -12.85 5.45 -14.48
N GLN A 122 -14.00 5.59 -13.84
CA GLN A 122 -14.22 5.17 -12.46
C GLN A 122 -13.93 3.67 -12.29
N VAL A 123 -14.53 2.80 -13.13
CA VAL A 123 -14.31 1.36 -13.05
C VAL A 123 -12.86 0.99 -13.37
N TYR A 124 -12.23 1.67 -14.34
CA TYR A 124 -10.82 1.44 -14.67
C TYR A 124 -9.87 1.74 -13.50
N VAL A 125 -9.98 2.95 -12.90
CA VAL A 125 -9.15 3.36 -11.76
C VAL A 125 -9.47 2.51 -10.53
N GLY A 126 -10.76 2.26 -10.26
CA GLY A 126 -11.19 1.40 -9.16
C GLY A 126 -10.67 -0.03 -9.29
N PHE A 127 -10.66 -0.59 -10.50
CA PHE A 127 -10.08 -1.92 -10.75
C PHE A 127 -8.58 -1.95 -10.43
N ILE A 128 -7.80 -0.97 -10.90
CA ILE A 128 -6.37 -0.89 -10.61
C ILE A 128 -6.12 -0.72 -9.11
N SER A 129 -6.90 0.12 -8.44
CA SER A 129 -6.82 0.32 -6.99
C SER A 129 -7.14 -0.96 -6.21
N MET A 130 -8.20 -1.69 -6.59
CA MET A 130 -8.55 -2.96 -5.98
C MET A 130 -7.49 -4.03 -6.25
N PHE A 131 -6.96 -4.09 -7.47
CA PHE A 131 -5.89 -5.02 -7.83
C PHE A 131 -4.62 -4.77 -7.01
N TYR A 132 -4.18 -3.51 -6.93
CA TYR A 132 -3.04 -3.13 -6.08
C TYR A 132 -3.25 -3.51 -4.62
N GLN A 133 -4.40 -3.15 -4.05
CA GLN A 133 -4.73 -3.49 -2.66
C GLN A 133 -4.81 -5.00 -2.42
N PHE A 134 -5.33 -5.77 -3.39
CA PHE A 134 -5.33 -7.23 -3.33
C PHE A 134 -3.91 -7.81 -3.30
N ILE A 135 -3.00 -7.29 -4.13
CA ILE A 135 -1.60 -7.69 -4.14
C ILE A 135 -0.92 -7.32 -2.80
N CYS A 136 -1.19 -6.14 -2.24
CA CYS A 136 -0.73 -5.78 -0.90
C CYS A 136 -1.18 -6.81 0.15
N LEU A 137 -2.44 -7.29 0.07
CA LEU A 137 -2.96 -8.28 1.01
C LEU A 137 -2.24 -9.63 0.88
N ALA A 138 -2.01 -10.08 -0.36
CA ALA A 138 -1.28 -11.32 -0.62
C ALA A 138 0.19 -11.23 -0.16
N SER A 139 0.81 -10.06 -0.30
CA SER A 139 2.15 -9.75 0.21
C SER A 139 2.22 -9.78 1.75
N GLU A 140 1.19 -9.27 2.44
CA GLU A 140 1.12 -9.37 3.90
C GLU A 140 1.04 -10.82 4.38
N TYR A 141 0.19 -11.64 3.73
CA TYR A 141 0.12 -13.07 4.06
C TYR A 141 1.40 -13.82 3.73
N THR A 142 2.09 -13.43 2.65
CA THR A 142 3.44 -13.93 2.34
C THR A 142 4.41 -13.67 3.47
N SER A 143 4.42 -12.43 3.98
CA SER A 143 5.33 -11.98 5.05
C SER A 143 5.07 -12.73 6.36
N ILE A 144 3.80 -12.93 6.72
CA ILE A 144 3.40 -13.76 7.87
C ILE A 144 3.88 -15.21 7.69
N ALA A 145 3.73 -15.75 6.47
CA ALA A 145 4.11 -17.13 6.19
C ALA A 145 5.63 -17.34 6.28
N GLN A 146 6.41 -16.45 5.66
CA GLN A 146 7.87 -16.45 5.70
C GLN A 146 8.38 -16.32 7.14
N LEU A 147 7.84 -15.37 7.92
CA LEU A 147 8.21 -15.25 9.33
C LEU A 147 7.90 -16.52 10.12
N THR A 148 6.71 -17.08 9.95
CA THR A 148 6.29 -18.27 10.71
C THR A 148 7.23 -19.43 10.43
N THR A 149 7.58 -19.63 9.15
CA THR A 149 8.53 -20.65 8.70
C THR A 149 9.92 -20.42 9.27
N MET A 150 10.38 -19.16 9.31
CA MET A 150 11.71 -18.78 9.77
C MET A 150 11.86 -18.89 11.29
N MET A 151 10.87 -18.42 12.06
CA MET A 151 10.94 -18.39 13.53
C MET A 151 10.59 -19.74 14.15
N SER A 152 9.67 -20.48 13.51
CA SER A 152 9.18 -21.79 13.96
C SER A 152 9.08 -22.74 12.77
N PRO A 153 10.20 -23.41 12.38
CA PRO A 153 10.21 -24.31 11.21
C PRO A 153 9.19 -25.46 11.27
N ASN A 154 8.79 -25.88 12.46
CA ASN A 154 7.78 -26.93 12.68
C ASN A 154 6.34 -26.38 12.74
N ALA A 155 6.14 -25.08 12.55
CA ALA A 155 4.82 -24.47 12.51
C ALA A 155 4.29 -24.48 11.08
N HIS A 156 3.02 -24.84 10.92
CA HIS A 156 2.29 -24.62 9.69
C HIS A 156 1.96 -23.13 9.51
N PRO A 157 2.46 -22.46 8.45
CA PRO A 157 2.23 -21.04 8.21
C PRO A 157 0.77 -20.69 7.90
N ILE A 158 0.01 -21.65 7.40
CA ILE A 158 -1.43 -21.45 7.13
C ILE A 158 -2.20 -21.10 8.40
N VAL A 159 -1.79 -21.61 9.56
CA VAL A 159 -2.45 -21.34 10.85
C VAL A 159 -2.29 -19.86 11.23
N THR A 160 -1.09 -19.30 11.12
CA THR A 160 -0.86 -17.88 11.44
C THR A 160 -1.55 -16.96 10.45
N ILE A 161 -1.53 -17.29 9.15
CA ILE A 161 -2.28 -16.56 8.13
C ILE A 161 -3.78 -16.54 8.47
N LEU A 162 -4.38 -17.68 8.79
CA LEU A 162 -5.80 -17.78 9.12
C LEU A 162 -6.15 -17.00 10.39
N ILE A 163 -5.28 -17.01 11.41
CA ILE A 163 -5.49 -16.23 12.64
C ILE A 163 -5.53 -14.73 12.31
N VAL A 164 -4.56 -14.21 11.55
CA VAL A 164 -4.53 -12.79 11.15
C VAL A 164 -5.75 -12.44 10.30
N ALA A 165 -6.02 -13.22 9.25
CA ALA A 165 -7.15 -12.98 8.37
C ALA A 165 -8.47 -12.97 9.15
N PHE A 166 -8.72 -13.96 10.00
CA PHE A 166 -9.96 -14.06 10.77
C PHE A 166 -10.11 -12.91 11.78
N LEU A 167 -9.11 -12.67 12.62
CA LEU A 167 -9.21 -11.66 13.69
C LEU A 167 -9.29 -10.25 13.13
N THR A 168 -8.54 -9.94 12.07
CA THR A 168 -8.63 -8.63 11.40
C THR A 168 -10.00 -8.40 10.77
N ASN A 169 -10.54 -9.38 10.03
CA ASN A 169 -11.89 -9.26 9.48
C ASN A 169 -12.94 -9.11 10.60
N LEU A 170 -12.80 -9.83 11.72
CA LEU A 170 -13.76 -9.81 12.81
C LEU A 170 -13.93 -8.41 13.41
N TYR A 171 -12.83 -7.74 13.80
CA TYR A 171 -12.95 -6.41 14.40
C TYR A 171 -13.31 -5.35 13.36
N LEU A 172 -12.93 -5.54 12.09
CA LEU A 172 -13.25 -4.62 11.01
C LEU A 172 -14.75 -4.63 10.67
N VAL A 173 -15.39 -5.80 10.63
CA VAL A 173 -16.84 -5.92 10.44
C VAL A 173 -17.62 -5.17 11.53
N ILE A 174 -17.07 -5.12 12.75
CA ILE A 174 -17.69 -4.44 13.90
C ILE A 174 -17.39 -2.92 13.87
N GLY A 175 -16.16 -2.53 13.56
CA GLY A 175 -15.65 -1.19 13.86
C GLY A 175 -15.42 -0.23 12.68
N GLY A 176 -15.30 -0.75 11.46
CA GLY A 176 -15.07 0.06 10.25
C GLY A 176 -13.83 0.95 10.31
N LEU A 177 -13.83 2.03 9.53
CA LEU A 177 -12.69 2.96 9.40
C LEU A 177 -12.31 3.61 10.73
N ARG A 178 -13.27 3.95 11.59
CA ARG A 178 -12.97 4.58 12.87
C ARG A 178 -12.19 3.67 13.81
N ALA A 179 -12.42 2.36 13.74
CA ALA A 179 -11.63 1.38 14.46
C ALA A 179 -10.22 1.29 13.91
N SER A 180 -10.08 1.22 12.59
CA SER A 180 -8.78 1.23 11.88
C SER A 180 -7.96 2.49 12.24
N LEU A 181 -8.57 3.69 12.23
CA LEU A 181 -7.89 4.93 12.66
C LEU A 181 -7.50 4.94 14.14
N ALA A 182 -8.21 4.20 14.98
CA ALA A 182 -7.85 4.09 16.39
C ALA A 182 -6.69 3.10 16.58
N THR A 183 -6.71 1.96 15.89
CA THR A 183 -5.65 0.95 15.96
C THR A 183 -4.34 1.48 15.39
N ASP A 184 -4.42 2.16 14.26
CA ASP A 184 -3.31 2.86 13.60
C ASP A 184 -2.38 3.61 14.55
N VAL A 185 -2.95 4.42 15.45
CA VAL A 185 -2.15 5.35 16.26
C VAL A 185 -1.24 4.59 17.23
N TRP A 186 -1.80 3.66 17.99
CA TRP A 186 -1.01 2.93 18.98
C TRP A 186 -0.17 1.84 18.34
N GLN A 187 -0.62 1.23 17.25
CA GLN A 187 0.17 0.26 16.49
C GLN A 187 1.39 0.92 15.86
N GLY A 188 1.23 2.09 15.25
CA GLY A 188 2.34 2.83 14.66
C GLY A 188 3.39 3.23 15.69
N ILE A 189 2.96 3.81 16.82
CA ILE A 189 3.85 4.17 17.93
C ILE A 189 4.56 2.92 18.46
N GLY A 190 3.79 1.84 18.72
CA GLY A 190 4.29 0.59 19.26
C GLY A 190 5.34 -0.04 18.36
N VAL A 191 5.07 -0.16 17.05
CA VAL A 191 6.00 -0.75 16.09
C VAL A 191 7.28 0.08 15.97
N VAL A 192 7.18 1.41 15.83
CA VAL A 192 8.38 2.26 15.76
C VAL A 192 9.23 2.12 17.01
N ALA A 193 8.61 2.12 18.20
CA ALA A 193 9.32 1.93 19.46
C ALA A 193 9.99 0.54 19.54
N LEU A 194 9.28 -0.52 19.18
CA LEU A 194 9.79 -1.89 19.21
C LEU A 194 10.94 -2.10 18.22
N VAL A 195 10.81 -1.60 16.99
CA VAL A 195 11.88 -1.66 15.99
C VAL A 195 13.08 -0.83 16.42
N ALA A 196 12.87 0.35 17.03
CA ALA A 196 13.97 1.13 17.59
C ALA A 196 14.73 0.35 18.68
N VAL A 197 14.01 -0.32 19.59
CA VAL A 197 14.61 -1.18 20.62
C VAL A 197 15.43 -2.32 19.99
N VAL A 198 14.90 -2.97 18.94
CA VAL A 198 15.62 -3.99 18.19
C VAL A 198 16.90 -3.42 17.59
N CYS A 199 16.83 -2.33 16.82
CA CYS A 199 18.00 -1.73 16.18
C CYS A 199 19.07 -1.28 17.19
N ILE A 200 18.66 -0.70 18.33
CA ILE A 200 19.58 -0.34 19.42
C ILE A 200 20.25 -1.59 20.00
N ALA A 201 19.49 -2.64 20.26
CA ALA A 201 20.05 -3.87 20.81
C ALA A 201 20.98 -4.59 19.81
N MET A 202 20.66 -4.57 18.52
CA MET A 202 21.54 -5.05 17.46
C MET A 202 22.88 -4.31 17.46
N PHE A 203 22.87 -2.99 17.67
CA PHE A 203 24.10 -2.18 17.72
C PHE A 203 25.07 -2.62 18.83
N PHE A 204 24.55 -3.13 19.96
CA PHE A 204 25.38 -3.61 21.07
C PHE A 204 25.75 -5.10 20.96
N HIS A 205 24.95 -5.89 20.24
CA HIS A 205 25.12 -7.34 20.14
C HIS A 205 25.99 -7.78 18.95
N VAL A 206 25.83 -7.10 17.80
CA VAL A 206 26.48 -7.49 16.55
C VAL A 206 27.93 -7.03 16.51
N SER A 207 28.84 -7.97 16.23
CA SER A 207 30.25 -7.68 15.96
C SER A 207 30.51 -7.77 14.45
N ILE A 208 30.91 -6.65 13.84
CA ILE A 208 31.24 -6.59 12.41
C ILE A 208 32.73 -6.89 12.25
N PRO A 209 33.13 -7.82 11.36
CA PRO A 209 34.55 -8.07 11.07
C PRO A 209 35.27 -6.80 10.58
N GLU A 210 36.53 -6.63 10.98
CA GLU A 210 37.33 -5.48 10.56
C GLU A 210 37.47 -5.46 9.03
N GLY A 211 37.21 -4.31 8.40
CA GLY A 211 37.25 -4.17 6.94
C GLY A 211 36.07 -4.81 6.19
N ALA A 212 35.02 -5.33 6.86
CA ALA A 212 33.87 -5.93 6.18
C ALA A 212 33.14 -4.95 5.24
N TRP A 213 32.98 -3.69 5.67
CA TRP A 213 32.34 -2.65 4.86
C TRP A 213 33.09 -2.37 3.54
N SER A 214 34.42 -2.28 3.59
CA SER A 214 35.25 -1.99 2.41
C SER A 214 35.42 -3.21 1.49
N SER A 215 35.50 -4.41 2.05
CA SER A 215 35.64 -5.65 1.27
C SER A 215 34.36 -6.03 0.52
N THR A 216 33.19 -5.85 1.15
CA THR A 216 31.90 -6.20 0.55
C THR A 216 31.32 -5.11 -0.34
N ASN A 217 31.70 -3.85 -0.13
CA ASN A 217 31.12 -2.69 -0.81
C ASN A 217 29.58 -2.61 -0.65
N VAL A 218 29.01 -3.13 0.44
CA VAL A 218 27.54 -3.21 0.62
C VAL A 218 26.85 -1.84 0.60
N ALA A 219 27.53 -0.78 1.05
CA ALA A 219 27.01 0.59 1.01
C ALA A 219 27.41 1.37 -0.27
N ALA A 220 27.94 0.71 -1.30
CA ALA A 220 28.40 1.40 -2.49
C ALA A 220 27.26 2.03 -3.30
N PHE A 221 27.63 3.04 -4.09
CA PHE A 221 26.78 3.68 -5.08
C PHE A 221 27.01 3.00 -6.44
N THR A 222 26.16 2.05 -6.80
CA THR A 222 26.28 1.26 -8.04
C THR A 222 25.28 1.70 -9.11
N THR A 223 25.54 1.36 -10.37
CA THR A 223 24.58 1.62 -11.47
C THR A 223 23.24 0.93 -11.23
N ALA A 224 23.26 -0.36 -10.87
CA ALA A 224 22.05 -1.12 -10.55
C ALA A 224 21.28 -0.52 -9.36
N GLY A 225 22.00 0.00 -8.36
CA GLY A 225 21.39 0.73 -7.25
C GLY A 225 20.70 2.02 -7.69
N PHE A 226 21.29 2.77 -8.63
CA PHE A 226 20.67 3.97 -9.20
C PHE A 226 19.44 3.63 -10.05
N GLU A 227 19.50 2.56 -10.85
CA GLU A 227 18.34 2.07 -11.62
C GLU A 227 17.19 1.66 -10.69
N THR A 228 17.53 1.00 -9.58
CA THR A 228 16.59 0.64 -8.51
C THR A 228 15.98 1.88 -7.87
N LEU A 229 16.78 2.91 -7.58
CA LEU A 229 16.31 4.18 -7.03
C LEU A 229 15.23 4.79 -7.90
N VAL A 230 15.50 4.94 -9.19
CA VAL A 230 14.56 5.57 -10.12
C VAL A 230 13.28 4.75 -10.24
N THR A 231 13.43 3.43 -10.33
CA THR A 231 12.30 2.49 -10.41
C THR A 231 11.40 2.59 -9.17
N LEU A 232 11.97 2.48 -7.96
CA LEU A 232 11.21 2.54 -6.71
C LEU A 232 10.52 3.89 -6.51
N VAL A 233 11.22 5.00 -6.79
CA VAL A 233 10.64 6.34 -6.67
C VAL A 233 9.40 6.48 -7.53
N ILE A 234 9.41 5.98 -8.77
CA ILE A 234 8.24 6.04 -9.64
C ILE A 234 7.17 5.05 -9.17
N ALA A 235 7.54 3.79 -9.00
CA ALA A 235 6.66 2.66 -8.70
C ALA A 235 5.82 2.92 -7.43
N VAL A 236 6.51 3.13 -6.31
CA VAL A 236 5.87 3.25 -4.98
C VAL A 236 5.15 4.60 -4.84
N THR A 237 5.67 5.68 -5.43
CA THR A 237 4.93 6.97 -5.44
C THR A 237 3.62 6.85 -6.20
N ALA A 238 3.64 6.21 -7.37
CA ALA A 238 2.44 6.03 -8.18
C ALA A 238 1.42 5.15 -7.45
N SER A 239 1.84 4.02 -6.90
CA SER A 239 0.95 3.07 -6.24
C SER A 239 0.39 3.57 -4.91
N ASN A 240 1.12 4.42 -4.19
CA ASN A 240 0.60 5.15 -3.03
C ASN A 240 -0.67 5.95 -3.37
N LEU A 241 -0.81 6.44 -4.59
CA LEU A 241 -2.01 7.18 -5.04
C LEU A 241 -3.18 6.28 -5.44
N PHE A 242 -2.96 4.97 -5.58
CA PHE A 242 -4.02 3.97 -5.77
C PHE A 242 -4.39 3.26 -4.47
N PHE A 243 -3.72 3.58 -3.36
CA PHE A 243 -4.05 3.03 -2.06
C PHE A 243 -5.21 3.79 -1.39
N THR A 244 -6.41 3.21 -1.45
CA THR A 244 -7.63 3.82 -0.88
C THR A 244 -7.51 4.07 0.62
N GLY A 245 -6.75 3.24 1.35
CA GLY A 245 -6.45 3.44 2.77
C GLY A 245 -5.82 4.82 3.06
N PHE A 246 -4.95 5.34 2.19
CA PHE A 246 -4.43 6.70 2.33
C PHE A 246 -5.48 7.75 2.04
N TRP A 247 -6.27 7.58 1.00
CA TRP A 247 -7.33 8.53 0.66
C TRP A 247 -8.36 8.65 1.79
N GLN A 248 -8.76 7.54 2.42
CA GLN A 248 -9.63 7.56 3.59
C GLN A 248 -9.06 8.42 4.73
N ARG A 249 -7.74 8.36 4.96
CA ARG A 249 -7.03 9.19 5.96
C ARG A 249 -6.91 10.65 5.53
N VAL A 250 -6.69 10.91 4.23
CA VAL A 250 -6.78 12.25 3.65
C VAL A 250 -8.14 12.88 3.96
N TYR A 251 -9.25 12.15 3.78
CA TYR A 251 -10.59 12.66 4.10
C TYR A 251 -10.85 12.76 5.61
N ALA A 252 -10.23 11.91 6.42
CA ALA A 252 -10.37 11.93 7.87
C ALA A 252 -9.73 13.15 8.56
N ALA A 253 -8.77 13.80 7.90
CA ALA A 253 -8.12 15.02 8.41
C ALA A 253 -9.14 16.12 8.75
N TYR A 254 -8.96 16.80 9.88
CA TYR A 254 -9.85 17.88 10.31
C TYR A 254 -9.96 19.02 9.28
N ASP A 255 -8.82 19.46 8.76
CA ASP A 255 -8.69 20.52 7.77
C ASP A 255 -7.43 20.29 6.89
N ASP A 256 -7.25 21.11 5.86
CA ASP A 256 -6.15 20.95 4.90
C ASP A 256 -4.76 21.27 5.49
N SER A 257 -4.68 22.15 6.50
CA SER A 257 -3.45 22.41 7.26
C SER A 257 -3.10 21.20 8.12
N THR A 258 -4.08 20.59 8.78
CA THR A 258 -3.92 19.34 9.53
C THR A 258 -3.39 18.23 8.63
N LEU A 259 -3.98 18.06 7.44
CA LEU A 259 -3.53 17.08 6.45
C LEU A 259 -2.05 17.30 6.06
N ARG A 260 -1.69 18.52 5.66
CA ARG A 260 -0.33 18.83 5.21
C ARG A 260 0.69 18.57 6.31
N LYS A 261 0.45 19.07 7.52
CA LYS A 261 1.35 18.86 8.67
C LYS A 261 1.48 17.38 9.02
N ALA A 262 0.39 16.62 8.99
CA ALA A 262 0.41 15.20 9.28
C ALA A 262 1.23 14.41 8.25
N ALA A 263 1.07 14.72 6.96
CA ALA A 263 1.84 14.08 5.89
C ALA A 263 3.34 14.39 6.00
N TYR A 264 3.74 15.61 6.39
CA TYR A 264 5.15 15.93 6.64
C TYR A 264 5.72 15.14 7.82
N ILE A 265 4.98 15.05 8.94
CA ILE A 265 5.42 14.27 10.10
C ILE A 265 5.53 12.78 9.72
N ALA A 266 4.52 12.23 9.03
CA ALA A 266 4.55 10.85 8.54
C ALA A 266 5.75 10.59 7.62
N SER A 267 6.08 11.53 6.73
CA SER A 267 7.26 11.44 5.85
C SER A 267 8.56 11.30 6.65
N ILE A 268 8.73 12.07 7.72
CA ILE A 268 9.92 11.98 8.60
C ILE A 268 9.97 10.61 9.28
N ILE A 269 8.85 10.13 9.82
CA ILE A 269 8.78 8.82 10.49
C ILE A 269 9.11 7.70 9.51
N ILE A 270 8.50 7.70 8.31
CA ILE A 270 8.74 6.72 7.25
C ILE A 270 10.22 6.73 6.84
N ALA A 271 10.82 7.91 6.65
CA ALA A 271 12.22 8.02 6.27
C ALA A 271 13.16 7.43 7.32
N LEU A 272 12.97 7.78 8.59
CA LEU A 272 13.80 7.24 9.67
C LEU A 272 13.62 5.72 9.81
N PHE A 273 12.39 5.24 9.72
CA PHE A 273 12.09 3.81 9.81
C PHE A 273 12.72 3.01 8.67
N THR A 274 12.62 3.51 7.43
CA THR A 274 13.19 2.89 6.24
C THR A 274 14.72 2.82 6.32
N VAL A 275 15.37 3.95 6.64
CA VAL A 275 16.83 4.00 6.76
C VAL A 275 17.33 3.10 7.89
N ALA A 276 16.66 3.10 9.04
CA ALA A 276 17.05 2.25 10.17
C ALA A 276 17.03 0.76 9.81
N LEU A 277 15.96 0.29 9.15
CA LEU A 277 15.84 -1.11 8.76
C LEU A 277 16.80 -1.49 7.62
N ALA A 278 17.00 -0.60 6.64
CA ALA A 278 17.96 -0.85 5.57
C ALA A 278 19.40 -0.96 6.10
N MET A 279 19.78 -0.06 7.02
CA MET A 279 21.07 -0.13 7.71
C MET A 279 21.19 -1.39 8.57
N ALA A 280 20.12 -1.79 9.27
CA ALA A 280 20.10 -3.04 10.03
C ALA A 280 20.29 -4.26 9.12
N GLY A 281 19.73 -4.24 7.90
CA GLY A 281 19.98 -5.24 6.87
C GLY A 281 21.43 -5.31 6.44
N MET A 282 22.05 -4.17 6.10
CA MET A 282 23.47 -4.10 5.75
C MET A 282 24.36 -4.62 6.89
N VAL A 283 24.15 -4.15 8.12
CA VAL A 283 24.90 -4.61 9.30
C VAL A 283 24.74 -6.12 9.49
N SER A 284 23.52 -6.64 9.34
CA SER A 284 23.28 -8.08 9.44
C SER A 284 23.99 -8.86 8.36
N TYR A 285 24.01 -8.38 7.11
CA TYR A 285 24.71 -9.06 6.02
C TYR A 285 26.22 -9.14 6.27
N LEU A 286 26.81 -8.11 6.88
CA LEU A 286 28.23 -8.13 7.21
C LEU A 286 28.58 -9.11 8.33
N ALA A 287 27.68 -9.29 9.31
CA ALA A 287 27.90 -10.18 10.44
C ALA A 287 27.46 -11.64 10.14
N TYR A 288 26.42 -11.81 9.32
CA TYR A 288 25.79 -13.08 8.97
C TYR A 288 25.50 -13.12 7.46
N PRO A 289 26.53 -13.28 6.59
CA PRO A 289 26.37 -13.17 5.13
C PRO A 289 25.35 -14.15 4.52
N ASP A 290 25.26 -15.35 5.08
CA ASP A 290 24.33 -16.40 4.62
C ASP A 290 22.99 -16.39 5.38
N GLY A 291 22.77 -15.41 6.26
CA GLY A 291 21.59 -15.30 7.10
C GLY A 291 20.42 -14.57 6.42
N PRO A 292 19.19 -14.69 6.96
CA PRO A 292 18.00 -14.00 6.44
C PRO A 292 17.97 -12.50 6.80
N LEU A 293 19.06 -11.78 6.51
CA LEU A 293 19.22 -10.35 6.76
C LEU A 293 18.78 -9.96 8.17
N PHE A 294 17.94 -8.93 8.32
CA PHE A 294 17.45 -8.42 9.61
C PHE A 294 17.04 -9.51 10.62
N PHE A 295 16.46 -10.61 10.15
CA PHE A 295 16.02 -11.69 11.03
C PHE A 295 17.16 -12.59 11.54
N ALA A 296 18.31 -12.63 10.85
CA ALA A 296 19.49 -13.39 11.28
C ALA A 296 19.96 -12.89 12.66
N VAL A 297 20.01 -11.57 12.84
CA VAL A 297 20.42 -10.98 14.12
C VAL A 297 19.41 -11.29 15.22
N LEU A 298 18.11 -11.20 14.92
CA LEU A 298 17.05 -11.56 15.88
C LEU A 298 17.12 -13.03 16.31
N ILE A 299 17.49 -13.92 15.39
CA ILE A 299 17.69 -15.34 15.68
C ILE A 299 18.87 -15.51 16.63
N ASP A 300 19.99 -14.84 16.36
CA ASP A 300 21.23 -14.90 17.15
C ASP A 300 21.08 -14.32 18.57
N MET A 301 20.38 -13.19 18.71
CA MET A 301 20.11 -12.56 20.01
C MET A 301 19.23 -13.43 20.94
N GLY A 302 18.57 -14.46 20.40
CA GLY A 302 17.87 -15.48 21.17
C GLY A 302 16.34 -15.36 21.19
N ARG A 303 15.71 -16.27 21.95
CA ARG A 303 14.25 -16.53 21.85
C ARG A 303 13.37 -15.33 22.25
N GLY A 304 13.80 -14.47 23.17
CA GLY A 304 13.03 -13.29 23.58
C GLY A 304 12.80 -12.32 22.41
N TRP A 305 13.82 -12.12 21.58
CA TRP A 305 13.76 -11.26 20.39
C TRP A 305 12.92 -11.88 19.27
N GLN A 306 12.98 -13.20 19.14
CA GLN A 306 12.09 -13.96 18.23
C GLN A 306 10.61 -13.79 18.62
N VAL A 307 10.28 -13.74 19.92
CA VAL A 307 8.91 -13.45 20.39
C VAL A 307 8.54 -12.00 20.07
N LEU A 308 9.45 -11.06 20.32
CA LEU A 308 9.22 -9.63 20.06
C LEU A 308 8.87 -9.36 18.59
N ILE A 309 9.59 -9.98 17.65
CA ILE A 309 9.33 -9.78 16.22
C ILE A 309 8.00 -10.39 15.76
N VAL A 310 7.57 -11.50 16.39
CA VAL A 310 6.23 -12.07 16.15
C VAL A 310 5.14 -11.08 16.59
N VAL A 311 5.34 -10.37 17.71
CA VAL A 311 4.42 -9.30 18.16
C VAL A 311 4.41 -8.14 17.15
N VAL A 312 5.58 -7.70 16.69
CA VAL A 312 5.69 -6.60 15.72
C VAL A 312 4.97 -6.94 14.41
N ILE A 313 5.16 -8.14 13.87
CA ILE A 313 4.49 -8.56 12.63
C ILE A 313 3.00 -8.74 12.82
N ALA A 314 2.54 -9.27 13.96
CA ALA A 314 1.13 -9.32 14.28
C ALA A 314 0.48 -7.92 14.25
N MET A 315 1.17 -6.91 14.80
CA MET A 315 0.70 -5.52 14.81
C MET A 315 0.72 -4.90 13.41
N LEU A 316 1.83 -5.02 12.68
CA LEU A 316 1.98 -4.49 11.32
C LEU A 316 0.96 -5.09 10.36
N SER A 317 0.88 -6.42 10.29
CA SER A 317 0.00 -7.08 9.34
C SER A 317 -1.46 -6.88 9.67
N SER A 318 -1.86 -6.80 10.94
CA SER A 318 -3.26 -6.49 11.28
C SER A 318 -3.66 -5.07 10.89
N GLY A 319 -2.81 -4.08 11.16
CA GLY A 319 -3.07 -2.67 10.79
C GLY A 319 -3.14 -2.46 9.28
N VAL A 320 -2.19 -3.01 8.52
CA VAL A 320 -2.22 -2.88 7.06
C VAL A 320 -3.37 -3.69 6.44
N SER A 321 -3.62 -4.91 6.93
CA SER A 321 -4.75 -5.72 6.45
C SER A 321 -6.09 -5.03 6.70
N ASP A 322 -6.27 -4.34 7.83
CA ASP A 322 -7.50 -3.59 8.09
C ASP A 322 -7.68 -2.43 7.10
N SER A 323 -6.58 -1.71 6.81
CA SER A 323 -6.57 -0.57 5.90
C SER A 323 -6.87 -1.00 4.47
N ILE A 324 -6.28 -2.12 4.04
CA ILE A 324 -6.53 -2.73 2.74
C ILE A 324 -7.99 -3.17 2.62
N GLN A 325 -8.53 -3.89 3.61
CA GLN A 325 -9.90 -4.40 3.54
C GLN A 325 -10.94 -3.28 3.58
N MET A 326 -10.69 -2.21 4.36
CA MET A 326 -11.52 -1.01 4.35
C MET A 326 -11.46 -0.28 3.00
N GLY A 327 -10.28 -0.23 2.39
CA GLY A 327 -10.09 0.34 1.06
C GLY A 327 -10.81 -0.44 -0.02
N LEU A 328 -10.66 -1.78 -0.05
CA LEU A 328 -11.38 -2.67 -0.96
C LEU A 328 -12.89 -2.53 -0.82
N ALA A 329 -13.41 -2.49 0.41
CA ALA A 329 -14.84 -2.30 0.65
C ALA A 329 -15.32 -0.94 0.12
N ALA A 330 -14.54 0.12 0.32
CA ALA A 330 -14.86 1.45 -0.19
C ALA A 330 -14.88 1.47 -1.73
N GLU A 331 -13.85 0.95 -2.40
CA GLU A 331 -13.79 0.89 -3.88
C GLU A 331 -14.95 0.08 -4.47
N LEU A 332 -15.30 -1.06 -3.87
CA LEU A 332 -16.44 -1.87 -4.30
C LEU A 332 -17.76 -1.10 -4.19
N THR A 333 -18.00 -0.44 -3.05
CA THR A 333 -19.23 0.35 -2.86
C THR A 333 -19.29 1.59 -3.75
N THR A 334 -18.14 2.18 -4.07
CA THR A 334 -18.02 3.32 -4.98
C THR A 334 -18.29 2.88 -6.43
N CYS A 335 -17.64 1.82 -6.92
CA CYS A 335 -17.78 1.36 -8.31
C CYS A 335 -19.12 0.68 -8.58
N PHE A 336 -19.73 0.10 -7.55
CA PHE A 336 -21.00 -0.62 -7.65
C PHE A 336 -21.99 -0.15 -6.56
N PRO A 337 -22.63 1.02 -6.74
CA PRO A 337 -23.50 1.64 -5.72
C PRO A 337 -24.71 0.79 -5.29
N LYS A 338 -25.10 -0.20 -6.10
CA LYS A 338 -26.19 -1.14 -5.79
C LYS A 338 -25.77 -2.22 -4.77
N LEU A 339 -24.48 -2.38 -4.50
CA LEU A 339 -24.00 -3.33 -3.49
C LEU A 339 -24.32 -2.81 -2.09
N SER A 340 -25.06 -3.59 -1.32
CA SER A 340 -25.21 -3.33 0.11
C SER A 340 -23.87 -3.51 0.83
N LEU A 341 -23.71 -2.85 1.98
CA LEU A 341 -22.51 -2.99 2.81
C LEU A 341 -22.22 -4.44 3.21
N LEU A 342 -23.26 -5.25 3.43
CA LEU A 342 -23.11 -6.67 3.71
C LEU A 342 -22.48 -7.41 2.54
N HIS A 343 -22.94 -7.16 1.31
CA HIS A 343 -22.37 -7.78 0.11
C HIS A 343 -20.91 -7.35 -0.08
N ALA A 344 -20.59 -6.06 0.09
CA ALA A 344 -19.21 -5.57 0.00
C ALA A 344 -18.30 -6.27 1.03
N ARG A 345 -18.76 -6.45 2.27
CA ARG A 345 -18.02 -7.19 3.31
C ARG A 345 -17.81 -8.66 2.95
N VAL A 346 -18.85 -9.34 2.45
CA VAL A 346 -18.74 -10.74 2.01
C VAL A 346 -17.73 -10.87 0.87
N ILE A 347 -17.75 -9.96 -0.10
CA ILE A 347 -16.76 -9.95 -1.19
C ILE A 347 -15.35 -9.76 -0.62
N CYS A 348 -15.13 -8.79 0.28
CA CYS A 348 -13.82 -8.60 0.91
C CYS A 348 -13.34 -9.87 1.65
N VAL A 349 -14.21 -10.52 2.42
CA VAL A 349 -13.89 -11.79 3.09
C VAL A 349 -13.53 -12.87 2.08
N LEU A 350 -14.29 -13.01 0.99
CA LEU A 350 -14.01 -13.98 -0.06
C LEU A 350 -12.69 -13.70 -0.79
N LEU A 351 -12.31 -12.44 -0.97
CA LEU A 351 -11.01 -12.05 -1.55
C LEU A 351 -9.82 -12.45 -0.68
N ASN A 352 -10.03 -12.73 0.62
CA ASN A 352 -8.94 -13.26 1.46
C ASN A 352 -8.52 -14.66 0.97
N ALA A 353 -9.43 -15.51 0.51
CA ALA A 353 -9.09 -16.88 0.11
C ALA A 353 -8.02 -16.95 -1.01
N PRO A 354 -8.17 -16.27 -2.16
CA PRO A 354 -7.11 -16.24 -3.17
C PRO A 354 -5.85 -15.51 -2.68
N ALA A 355 -5.97 -14.46 -1.86
CA ALA A 355 -4.79 -13.79 -1.28
C ALA A 355 -4.00 -14.72 -0.34
N ILE A 356 -4.69 -15.55 0.46
CA ILE A 356 -4.10 -16.57 1.33
C ILE A 356 -3.40 -17.64 0.48
N ALA A 357 -4.04 -18.08 -0.61
CA ALA A 357 -3.45 -19.06 -1.51
C ALA A 357 -2.13 -18.56 -2.12
N ILE A 358 -2.09 -17.30 -2.58
CA ILE A 358 -0.87 -16.66 -3.07
C ILE A 358 0.16 -16.49 -1.94
N GLY A 359 -0.28 -15.99 -0.78
CA GLY A 359 0.59 -15.76 0.37
C GLY A 359 1.25 -17.03 0.89
N TYR A 360 0.54 -18.15 0.84
CA TYR A 360 1.06 -19.46 1.23
C TYR A 360 2.18 -19.97 0.31
N GLN A 361 2.22 -19.53 -0.96
CA GLN A 361 3.31 -19.89 -1.89
C GLN A 361 4.62 -19.15 -1.61
N GLN A 362 4.58 -18.10 -0.77
CA GLN A 362 5.76 -17.32 -0.37
C GLN A 362 6.53 -16.71 -1.54
N TYR A 363 5.82 -16.21 -2.56
CA TYR A 363 6.45 -15.49 -3.67
C TYR A 363 7.27 -14.29 -3.19
N ASP A 364 8.21 -13.84 -4.02
CA ASP A 364 9.01 -12.65 -3.71
C ASP A 364 8.12 -11.41 -3.56
N ILE A 365 8.24 -10.76 -2.40
CA ILE A 365 7.39 -9.64 -1.98
C ILE A 365 7.57 -8.44 -2.92
N LEU A 366 8.82 -8.11 -3.27
CA LEU A 366 9.13 -6.99 -4.15
C LEU A 366 8.58 -7.21 -5.55
N THR A 367 8.69 -8.44 -6.08
CA THR A 367 8.14 -8.82 -7.38
C THR A 367 6.63 -8.66 -7.41
N LEU A 368 5.91 -9.13 -6.37
CA LEU A 368 4.46 -8.94 -6.27
C LEU A 368 4.08 -7.45 -6.35
N TYR A 369 4.74 -6.58 -5.57
CA TYR A 369 4.49 -5.14 -5.59
C TYR A 369 4.76 -4.53 -6.96
N LEU A 370 5.89 -4.86 -7.60
CA LEU A 370 6.28 -4.27 -8.88
C LEU A 370 5.26 -4.50 -10.00
N ILE A 371 4.62 -5.68 -10.02
CA ILE A 371 3.56 -5.99 -11.00
C ILE A 371 2.40 -5.01 -10.85
N ALA A 372 1.95 -4.77 -9.62
CA ALA A 372 0.86 -3.85 -9.36
C ALA A 372 1.27 -2.38 -9.54
N ASP A 373 2.47 -2.02 -9.10
CA ASP A 373 3.03 -0.67 -9.21
C ASP A 373 3.18 -0.23 -10.67
N LEU A 374 3.49 -1.16 -11.58
CA LEU A 374 3.59 -0.88 -13.00
C LEU A 374 2.23 -0.47 -13.60
N LEU A 375 1.15 -1.17 -13.23
CA LEU A 375 -0.21 -0.79 -13.64
C LEU A 375 -0.65 0.55 -13.03
N CYS A 376 -0.33 0.78 -11.74
CA CYS A 376 -0.55 2.07 -11.09
C CYS A 376 0.17 3.21 -11.84
N THR A 377 1.43 2.98 -12.23
CA THR A 377 2.25 3.95 -12.98
C THR A 377 1.61 4.27 -14.34
N ALA A 378 1.05 3.28 -15.03
CA ALA A 378 0.35 3.49 -16.30
C ALA A 378 -0.92 4.34 -16.17
N ALA A 379 -1.57 4.32 -15.00
CA ALA A 379 -2.85 5.00 -14.77
C ALA A 379 -2.75 6.30 -13.98
N VAL A 380 -1.65 6.54 -13.25
CA VAL A 380 -1.52 7.69 -12.33
C VAL A 380 -1.60 9.04 -13.04
N GLY A 381 -0.95 9.18 -14.21
CA GLY A 381 -0.95 10.41 -14.98
C GLY A 381 -2.35 10.83 -15.45
N PRO A 382 -3.05 9.97 -16.21
CA PRO A 382 -4.44 10.22 -16.62
C PRO A 382 -5.38 10.51 -15.44
N MET A 383 -5.21 9.80 -14.31
CA MET A 383 -5.98 10.02 -13.09
C MET A 383 -5.74 11.43 -12.52
N LEU A 384 -4.48 11.84 -12.32
CA LEU A 384 -4.15 13.15 -11.74
C LEU A 384 -4.50 14.32 -12.66
N LEU A 385 -4.46 14.12 -13.98
CA LEU A 385 -4.93 15.10 -14.95
C LEU A 385 -6.43 15.38 -14.86
N GLY A 386 -7.20 14.62 -14.06
CA GLY A 386 -8.55 14.99 -13.67
C GLY A 386 -8.66 16.35 -12.97
N THR A 387 -7.57 16.80 -12.34
CA THR A 387 -7.49 18.14 -11.74
C THR A 387 -7.34 19.27 -12.76
N TRP A 388 -6.91 18.95 -13.99
CA TRP A 388 -6.70 19.92 -15.06
C TRP A 388 -7.99 20.18 -15.82
N LYS A 389 -8.45 21.45 -15.82
CA LYS A 389 -9.74 21.85 -16.39
C LYS A 389 -9.93 21.52 -17.88
N ARG A 390 -8.85 21.37 -18.65
CA ARG A 390 -8.91 21.03 -20.09
C ARG A 390 -8.86 19.53 -20.36
N ALA A 391 -8.60 18.68 -19.36
CA ALA A 391 -8.59 17.24 -19.56
C ALA A 391 -10.00 16.73 -19.94
N THR A 392 -10.09 15.97 -21.02
CA THR A 392 -11.36 15.38 -21.49
C THR A 392 -11.44 13.90 -21.14
N ARG A 393 -12.67 13.35 -21.10
CA ARG A 393 -12.90 11.91 -20.90
C ARG A 393 -12.17 11.06 -21.95
N THR A 394 -12.25 11.47 -23.22
CA THR A 394 -11.55 10.82 -24.34
C THR A 394 -10.04 10.87 -24.16
N GLY A 395 -9.50 12.00 -23.72
CA GLY A 395 -8.08 12.14 -23.40
C GLY A 395 -7.64 11.18 -22.30
N ALA A 396 -8.37 11.13 -21.18
CA ALA A 396 -8.02 10.26 -20.05
C ALA A 396 -8.06 8.75 -20.43
N LEU A 397 -9.06 8.34 -21.21
CA LEU A 397 -9.15 6.95 -21.72
C LEU A 397 -8.03 6.63 -22.70
N ALA A 398 -7.72 7.54 -23.63
CA ALA A 398 -6.63 7.37 -24.59
C ALA A 398 -5.26 7.30 -23.89
N GLY A 399 -5.02 8.15 -22.88
CA GLY A 399 -3.81 8.08 -22.07
C GLY A 399 -3.68 6.78 -21.28
N SER A 400 -4.78 6.30 -20.70
CA SER A 400 -4.82 5.01 -19.99
C SER A 400 -4.50 3.83 -20.91
N ALA A 401 -5.10 3.81 -22.11
CA ALA A 401 -4.80 2.82 -23.13
C ALA A 401 -3.33 2.91 -23.60
N ALA A 402 -2.80 4.13 -23.76
CA ALA A 402 -1.41 4.36 -24.11
C ALA A 402 -0.44 3.86 -23.02
N GLY A 403 -0.82 3.91 -21.73
CA GLY A 403 -0.02 3.34 -20.64
C GLY A 403 0.11 1.83 -20.75
N LEU A 404 -1.00 1.12 -20.96
CA LEU A 404 -0.96 -0.33 -21.17
C LEU A 404 -0.18 -0.70 -22.45
N ALA A 405 -0.37 0.07 -23.53
CA ALA A 405 0.39 -0.11 -24.76
C ALA A 405 1.89 0.15 -24.58
N THR A 406 2.26 1.12 -23.74
CA THR A 406 3.66 1.44 -23.43
C THR A 406 4.34 0.25 -22.74
N ILE A 407 3.71 -0.33 -21.72
CA ILE A 407 4.21 -1.54 -21.05
C ILE A 407 4.44 -2.66 -22.06
N PHE A 408 3.43 -2.90 -22.93
CA PHE A 408 3.52 -3.92 -23.97
C PHE A 408 4.67 -3.67 -24.94
N ILE A 409 4.80 -2.45 -25.46
CA ILE A 409 5.86 -2.08 -26.43
C ILE A 409 7.25 -2.22 -25.79
N CYS A 410 7.43 -1.75 -24.55
CA CYS A 410 8.67 -1.94 -23.80
C CYS A 410 9.04 -3.42 -23.70
N GLY A 411 8.06 -4.30 -23.43
CA GLY A 411 8.25 -5.75 -23.39
C GLY A 411 8.66 -6.37 -24.72
N VAL A 412 8.06 -5.93 -25.82
CA VAL A 412 8.42 -6.40 -27.17
C VAL A 412 9.85 -5.98 -27.50
N ILE A 413 10.24 -4.75 -27.15
CA ILE A 413 11.60 -4.23 -27.39
C ILE A 413 12.61 -5.00 -26.53
N ALA A 414 12.35 -5.15 -25.23
CA ALA A 414 13.26 -5.81 -24.29
C ALA A 414 13.50 -7.29 -24.64
N GLN A 415 12.45 -8.03 -25.03
CA GLN A 415 12.56 -9.47 -25.32
C GLN A 415 12.71 -9.80 -26.81
N GLY A 416 12.65 -8.81 -27.70
CA GLY A 416 12.77 -8.98 -29.15
C GLY A 416 11.66 -9.81 -29.83
N LYS A 417 10.53 -10.05 -29.14
CA LYS A 417 9.42 -10.88 -29.65
C LYS A 417 8.07 -10.34 -29.17
N PHE A 418 7.02 -10.54 -29.98
CA PHE A 418 5.66 -10.08 -29.68
C PHE A 418 5.13 -10.60 -28.34
N VAL A 419 5.35 -11.89 -28.05
CA VAL A 419 4.95 -12.53 -26.78
C VAL A 419 5.62 -11.85 -25.57
N GLY A 420 6.78 -11.24 -25.77
CA GLY A 420 7.47 -10.49 -24.73
C GLY A 420 6.69 -9.31 -24.21
N GLY A 421 5.84 -8.68 -25.04
CA GLY A 421 4.96 -7.61 -24.59
C GLY A 421 3.96 -8.04 -23.52
N PHE A 422 3.40 -9.25 -23.63
CA PHE A 422 2.50 -9.79 -22.60
C PHE A 422 3.26 -10.20 -21.35
N ASN A 423 4.41 -10.85 -21.51
CA ASN A 423 5.25 -11.25 -20.37
C ASN A 423 5.75 -10.04 -19.57
N TRP A 424 5.87 -8.86 -20.17
CA TRP A 424 6.38 -7.69 -19.48
C TRP A 424 5.43 -7.11 -18.44
N PHE A 425 4.13 -7.45 -18.50
CA PHE A 425 3.18 -7.09 -17.44
C PHE A 425 3.50 -7.73 -16.08
N ILE A 426 4.22 -8.85 -16.08
CA ILE A 426 4.73 -9.48 -14.85
C ILE A 426 6.18 -9.06 -14.51
N LEU A 427 6.75 -8.14 -15.31
CA LEU A 427 8.11 -7.58 -15.16
C LEU A 427 9.19 -8.64 -14.82
N PRO A 428 9.51 -9.55 -15.76
CA PRO A 428 10.32 -10.74 -15.48
C PRO A 428 11.79 -10.43 -15.14
N GLU A 429 12.28 -9.25 -15.48
CA GLU A 429 13.63 -8.80 -15.12
C GLU A 429 13.71 -8.20 -13.70
N GLY A 430 12.57 -8.02 -13.03
CA GLY A 430 12.50 -7.56 -11.64
C GLY A 430 12.98 -6.12 -11.45
N LEU A 431 13.42 -5.80 -10.22
CA LEU A 431 13.73 -4.44 -9.80
C LEU A 431 15.08 -3.92 -10.33
N TYR A 432 16.08 -4.79 -10.37
CA TYR A 432 17.49 -4.44 -10.54
C TYR A 432 17.92 -4.46 -12.02
N SER A 433 17.05 -3.95 -12.91
CA SER A 433 17.27 -3.93 -14.36
C SER A 433 17.08 -2.54 -14.95
N GLN A 434 17.96 -2.18 -15.88
CA GLN A 434 17.85 -1.00 -16.72
C GLN A 434 16.54 -0.98 -17.53
N ASN A 435 16.10 -2.12 -18.07
CA ASN A 435 14.87 -2.20 -18.86
C ASN A 435 13.64 -1.92 -18.00
N SER A 436 13.64 -2.41 -16.76
CA SER A 436 12.59 -2.10 -15.77
C SER A 436 12.54 -0.60 -15.49
N MET A 437 13.69 0.02 -15.20
CA MET A 437 13.78 1.47 -14.99
C MET A 437 13.22 2.25 -16.20
N ILE A 438 13.67 1.94 -17.41
CA ILE A 438 13.18 2.59 -18.64
C ILE A 438 11.66 2.42 -18.76
N THR A 439 11.15 1.22 -18.50
CA THR A 439 9.71 0.94 -18.57
C THR A 439 8.93 1.83 -17.61
N PHE A 440 9.35 1.96 -16.35
CA PHE A 440 8.68 2.84 -15.39
C PHE A 440 8.74 4.31 -15.79
N ILE A 441 9.89 4.80 -16.28
CA ILE A 441 10.05 6.18 -16.76
C ILE A 441 9.07 6.47 -17.90
N VAL A 442 9.09 5.63 -18.94
CA VAL A 442 8.30 5.85 -20.15
C VAL A 442 6.81 5.67 -19.84
N THR A 443 6.45 4.70 -18.99
CA THR A 443 5.08 4.47 -18.53
C THR A 443 4.56 5.59 -17.64
N LEU A 444 5.42 6.34 -16.95
CA LEU A 444 5.02 7.55 -16.22
C LEU A 444 4.75 8.72 -17.16
N ILE A 445 5.50 8.84 -18.26
CA ILE A 445 5.51 10.03 -19.14
C ILE A 445 4.50 9.92 -20.30
N ILE A 446 4.44 8.78 -20.99
CA ILE A 446 3.60 8.65 -22.20
C ILE A 446 2.10 8.84 -21.89
N PRO A 447 1.51 8.20 -20.86
CA PRO A 447 0.09 8.33 -20.57
C PRO A 447 -0.40 9.77 -20.33
N PRO A 448 0.27 10.61 -19.51
CA PRO A 448 -0.15 12.00 -19.36
C PRO A 448 0.09 12.81 -20.65
N VAL A 449 1.17 12.56 -21.41
CA VAL A 449 1.39 13.25 -22.70
C VAL A 449 0.28 12.96 -23.70
N VAL A 450 -0.11 11.69 -23.84
CA VAL A 450 -1.24 11.29 -24.70
C VAL A 450 -2.55 11.87 -24.19
N THR A 451 -2.77 11.84 -22.87
CA THR A 451 -3.96 12.45 -22.25
C THR A 451 -4.06 13.93 -22.61
N VAL A 452 -2.96 14.68 -22.48
CA VAL A 452 -2.90 16.10 -22.81
C VAL A 452 -3.11 16.31 -24.30
N GLY A 453 -2.37 15.60 -25.16
CA GLY A 453 -2.47 15.74 -26.62
C GLY A 453 -3.88 15.49 -27.13
N VAL A 454 -4.50 14.37 -26.73
CA VAL A 454 -5.88 14.06 -27.13
C VAL A 454 -6.87 15.05 -26.54
N SER A 455 -6.70 15.46 -25.28
CA SER A 455 -7.58 16.46 -24.65
C SER A 455 -7.53 17.82 -25.34
N LEU A 456 -6.38 18.21 -25.92
CA LEU A 456 -6.24 19.45 -26.67
C LEU A 456 -6.85 19.36 -28.08
N LEU A 457 -6.88 18.16 -28.66
CA LEU A 457 -7.45 17.89 -29.98
C LEU A 457 -8.96 17.64 -29.95
N THR A 458 -9.49 17.19 -28.82
CA THR A 458 -10.93 17.02 -28.62
C THR A 458 -11.50 18.26 -27.94
N GLU A 459 -12.49 18.91 -28.55
CA GLU A 459 -13.19 20.01 -27.89
C GLU A 459 -13.80 19.52 -26.56
N PRO A 460 -13.70 20.31 -25.47
CA PRO A 460 -14.45 20.02 -24.27
C PRO A 460 -15.92 20.12 -24.64
N LYS A 461 -16.63 19.00 -24.72
CA LYS A 461 -18.10 19.01 -24.85
C LYS A 461 -18.65 19.94 -23.78
N THR A 462 -19.12 21.11 -24.20
CA THR A 462 -19.76 22.12 -23.39
C THR A 462 -21.00 21.51 -22.76
N ASN A 463 -20.99 21.30 -21.45
CA ASN A 463 -22.18 21.04 -20.64
C ASN A 463 -23.18 19.98 -21.17
N GLU A 464 -22.70 18.83 -21.64
CA GLU A 464 -23.40 17.60 -21.25
C GLU A 464 -22.92 17.33 -19.83
N GLY A 465 -23.71 17.73 -18.84
CA GLY A 465 -23.40 17.43 -17.44
C GLY A 465 -22.98 15.98 -17.34
N ALA A 466 -21.96 15.68 -16.53
CA ALA A 466 -21.52 14.34 -16.19
C ALA A 466 -22.60 13.58 -15.38
N ARG A 467 -23.80 13.49 -15.95
CA ARG A 467 -24.82 12.52 -15.68
C ARG A 467 -24.99 11.77 -17.00
N ASP A 468 -24.49 10.54 -17.04
CA ASP A 468 -25.15 9.50 -17.81
C ASP A 468 -26.59 9.41 -17.25
N ASN A 469 -27.45 10.27 -17.78
CA ASN A 469 -28.79 10.56 -17.28
C ASN A 469 -29.82 9.51 -17.72
N SER A 470 -29.39 8.26 -17.96
CA SER A 470 -30.29 7.15 -18.27
C SER A 470 -30.14 5.93 -17.38
N TYR A 471 -29.12 5.83 -16.51
CA TYR A 471 -28.95 4.65 -15.64
C TYR A 471 -29.06 4.91 -14.14
N LEU A 472 -28.74 6.12 -13.66
CA LEU A 472 -28.78 6.44 -12.22
C LEU A 472 -30.04 7.22 -11.80
N LEU A 473 -30.72 7.90 -12.72
CA LEU A 473 -31.95 8.64 -12.40
C LEU A 473 -33.23 7.79 -12.43
N GLU A 474 -33.26 6.66 -13.14
CA GLU A 474 -34.45 5.79 -13.11
C GLU A 474 -34.53 4.93 -11.84
N HIS A 475 -33.44 4.80 -11.06
CA HIS A 475 -33.35 3.79 -10.00
C HIS A 475 -32.62 4.23 -8.71
N SER A 476 -32.67 5.52 -8.35
CA SER A 476 -32.24 5.97 -7.02
C SER A 476 -33.39 5.87 -6.00
N PRO A 477 -33.23 5.22 -4.83
CA PRO A 477 -34.30 5.08 -3.82
C PRO A 477 -34.76 6.38 -3.15
N VAL A 478 -34.24 7.54 -3.58
CA VAL A 478 -34.39 8.81 -2.87
C VAL A 478 -35.68 9.56 -3.25
N GLN A 479 -36.44 9.10 -4.24
CA GLN A 479 -37.71 9.76 -4.64
C GLN A 479 -38.99 9.22 -4.00
N GLU A 480 -38.97 8.10 -3.27
CA GLU A 480 -40.19 7.57 -2.63
C GLU A 480 -40.47 8.13 -1.22
N ALA A 481 -39.53 8.85 -0.60
CA ALA A 481 -39.72 9.41 0.74
C ALA A 481 -40.39 10.80 0.78
N SER A 482 -40.82 11.37 -0.37
CA SER A 482 -41.56 12.65 -0.42
C SER A 482 -43.03 12.51 -0.82
N LYS A 483 -43.54 11.28 -0.86
CA LYS A 483 -44.98 10.98 -1.00
C LYS A 483 -45.38 9.86 -0.05
N LEU A 484 -45.40 10.15 1.25
CA LEU A 484 -46.33 9.59 2.24
C LEU A 484 -46.21 10.35 3.56
#